data_AF-A0A7S0FEB8-F1
#
_entry.id   AF-A0A7S0FEB8-F1
#
_cell.length_a   1.000
_cell.length_b   1.000
_cell.length_c   1.000
_cell.angle_alpha   90.00
_cell.angle_beta   90.00
_cell.angle_gamma   90.00
#
_symmetry.space_group_name_H-M   'P 1'
#
loop_
_entity.id
_entity.type
_entity.pdbx_description
1 polymer ?
#
loop_
_entity_poly.entity_id
_entity_poly.type
_entity_poly.pdbx_seq_one_letter_code
_entity_poly.pdbx_strand_id
1 'polypeptide(L)'
;AQRIGELWGIRGHWSLDFAGDGSGARVLAGISIGCPSQTFAVKLWASRATHPLATSTGKWTVPQQGPPSISDITESLRSAELLWDGDEGVIVYQHNPGAPSAYAVTSSFGDEAVKVLGAKLAQHMWESLGIA
;
A
#
# COMPACT_ATOMS: atom_id res chain seq x y z
N ALA A 1 -5.24 -17.21 11.72
CA ALA A 1 -5.74 -17.06 10.34
C ALA A 1 -6.63 -18.24 9.96
N GLN A 2 -6.11 -19.43 9.64
CA GLN A 2 -6.89 -20.57 9.10
C GLN A 2 -8.26 -20.83 9.77
N ARG A 3 -8.31 -20.93 11.11
CA ARG A 3 -9.56 -21.15 11.86
C ARG A 3 -10.62 -20.03 11.71
N ILE A 4 -10.18 -18.78 11.56
CA ILE A 4 -11.06 -17.63 11.31
C ILE A 4 -11.64 -17.70 9.90
N GLY A 5 -10.82 -18.10 8.91
CA GLY A 5 -11.29 -18.30 7.54
C GLY A 5 -12.37 -19.37 7.43
N GLU A 6 -12.22 -20.48 8.17
CA GLU A 6 -13.24 -21.54 8.26
C GLU A 6 -14.55 -21.03 8.87
N LEU A 7 -14.47 -20.31 10.00
CA LEU A 7 -15.65 -19.79 10.70
C LEU A 7 -16.39 -18.72 9.90
N TRP A 8 -15.67 -17.91 9.13
CA TRP A 8 -16.25 -16.82 8.33
C TRP A 8 -16.58 -17.23 6.89
N GLY A 9 -16.36 -18.49 6.51
CA GLY A 9 -16.64 -18.99 5.16
C GLY A 9 -15.78 -18.33 4.07
N ILE A 10 -14.62 -17.78 4.42
CA ILE A 10 -13.73 -17.11 3.47
C ILE A 10 -13.07 -18.18 2.58
N ARG A 11 -13.31 -18.10 1.27
CA ARG A 11 -12.70 -18.95 0.24
C ARG A 11 -11.73 -18.13 -0.62
N GLY A 12 -10.57 -18.69 -0.96
CA GLY A 12 -9.53 -18.02 -1.77
C GLY A 12 -8.28 -17.60 -0.98
N HIS A 13 -7.42 -16.78 -1.58
CA HIS A 13 -6.18 -16.29 -0.94
C HIS A 13 -6.46 -15.09 -0.05
N TRP A 14 -6.03 -15.16 1.20
CA TRP A 14 -6.21 -14.08 2.19
C TRP A 14 -5.12 -14.14 3.27
N SER A 15 -4.90 -13.04 4.00
CA SER A 15 -4.01 -12.95 5.15
C SER A 15 -4.59 -12.06 6.25
N LEU A 16 -4.04 -12.20 7.46
CA LEU A 16 -4.31 -11.34 8.60
C LEU A 16 -3.03 -10.59 8.93
N ASP A 17 -3.13 -9.28 9.06
CA ASP A 17 -2.03 -8.40 9.44
C ASP A 17 -2.17 -8.10 10.93
N PHE A 18 -1.07 -8.24 11.69
CA PHE A 18 -1.04 -7.98 13.13
C PHE A 18 -0.04 -6.88 13.45
N ALA A 19 -0.42 -5.95 14.32
CA ALA A 19 0.49 -4.98 14.93
C ALA A 19 0.82 -5.42 16.36
N GLY A 20 2.03 -5.12 16.83
CA GLY A 20 2.36 -5.21 18.25
C GLY A 20 1.89 -3.95 18.97
N ASP A 21 1.20 -4.08 20.10
CA ASP A 21 0.98 -2.94 20.99
C ASP A 21 2.20 -2.68 21.89
N GLY A 22 2.13 -1.63 22.72
CA GLY A 22 3.21 -1.26 23.64
C GLY A 22 3.52 -2.31 24.73
N SER A 23 2.69 -3.34 24.87
CA SER A 23 2.91 -4.48 25.76
C SER A 23 3.50 -5.70 25.05
N GLY A 24 3.67 -5.63 23.72
CA GLY A 24 4.10 -6.73 22.86
C GLY A 24 2.98 -7.68 22.46
N ALA A 25 1.72 -7.37 22.78
CA ALA A 25 0.57 -8.17 22.36
C ALA A 25 0.26 -7.93 20.89
N ARG A 26 -0.12 -9.00 20.18
CA ARG A 26 -0.49 -8.93 18.76
C ARG A 26 -1.95 -8.53 18.62
N VAL A 27 -2.20 -7.33 18.11
CA VAL A 27 -3.52 -6.80 17.78
C VAL A 27 -3.78 -7.01 16.30
N LEU A 28 -4.99 -7.47 15.96
CA LEU A 28 -5.39 -7.58 14.56
C LEU A 28 -5.49 -6.18 13.95
N ALA A 29 -4.63 -5.89 12.98
CA ALA A 29 -4.54 -4.59 12.32
C ALA A 29 -5.28 -4.57 10.97
N GLY A 30 -5.41 -5.72 10.30
CA GLY A 30 -6.06 -5.79 9.00
C GLY A 30 -6.37 -7.20 8.52
N ILE A 31 -7.29 -7.28 7.57
CA ILE A 31 -7.62 -8.51 6.84
C ILE A 31 -7.43 -8.20 5.35
N SER A 32 -6.49 -8.89 4.72
CA SER A 32 -6.24 -8.76 3.29
C SER A 32 -6.91 -9.94 2.57
N ILE A 33 -7.94 -9.67 1.75
CA ILE A 33 -8.66 -10.70 1.00
C ILE A 33 -8.41 -10.48 -0.51
N GLY A 34 -7.87 -11.49 -1.19
CA GLY A 34 -7.96 -11.63 -2.65
C GLY A 34 -6.89 -10.99 -3.53
N CYS A 35 -5.66 -10.70 -3.09
CA CYS A 35 -4.67 -10.04 -3.97
C CYS A 35 -3.22 -10.59 -3.99
N PRO A 36 -3.00 -11.86 -4.35
CA PRO A 36 -1.66 -12.32 -4.75
C PRO A 36 -1.17 -11.71 -6.09
N SER A 37 -2.07 -11.19 -6.94
CA SER A 37 -1.73 -10.58 -8.24
C SER A 37 -0.94 -9.27 -8.12
N GLN A 38 -1.14 -8.53 -7.04
CA GLN A 38 -0.45 -7.27 -6.77
C GLN A 38 1.02 -7.48 -6.51
N THR A 39 1.34 -8.51 -5.74
CA THR A 39 2.73 -8.93 -5.52
C THR A 39 3.42 -9.28 -6.85
N PHE A 40 2.72 -9.90 -7.81
CA PHE A 40 3.31 -10.22 -9.11
C PHE A 40 3.51 -8.99 -10.00
N ALA A 41 2.49 -8.13 -10.14
CA ALA A 41 2.60 -6.91 -10.95
C ALA A 41 3.68 -5.96 -10.43
N VAL A 42 3.77 -5.81 -9.11
CA VAL A 42 4.82 -5.01 -8.44
C VAL A 42 6.20 -5.63 -8.66
N LYS A 43 6.34 -6.95 -8.52
CA LYS A 43 7.62 -7.64 -8.81
C LYS A 43 8.02 -7.51 -10.27
N LEU A 44 7.08 -7.63 -11.21
CA LEU A 44 7.34 -7.45 -12.64
C LEU A 44 7.77 -6.02 -12.96
N TRP A 45 7.13 -5.02 -12.36
CA TRP A 45 7.57 -3.63 -12.48
C TRP A 45 8.96 -3.42 -11.88
N ALA A 46 9.20 -3.86 -10.64
CA ALA A 46 10.47 -3.71 -9.94
C ALA A 46 11.63 -4.40 -10.68
N SER A 47 11.36 -5.50 -11.39
CA SER A 47 12.36 -6.20 -12.21
C SER A 47 12.91 -5.38 -13.39
N ARG A 48 12.29 -4.25 -13.73
CA ARG A 48 12.76 -3.32 -14.77
C ARG A 48 13.81 -2.34 -14.24
N ALA A 49 13.94 -2.21 -12.92
CA ALA A 49 14.97 -1.37 -12.33
C ALA A 49 16.35 -1.98 -12.59
N THR A 50 17.34 -1.11 -12.82
CA THR A 50 18.73 -1.52 -13.07
C THR A 50 19.39 -2.14 -11.83
N HIS A 51 18.79 -1.99 -10.65
CA HIS A 51 19.28 -2.51 -9.39
C HIS A 51 18.10 -3.07 -8.56
N PRO A 52 18.35 -3.98 -7.60
CA PRO A 52 17.30 -4.52 -6.75
C PRO A 52 16.62 -3.44 -5.92
N LEU A 53 15.29 -3.38 -5.97
CA LEU A 53 14.48 -2.48 -5.15
C LEU A 53 13.94 -3.21 -3.93
N ALA A 54 14.03 -2.58 -2.78
CA ALA A 54 13.16 -2.90 -1.67
C ALA A 54 11.78 -2.30 -1.96
N THR A 55 10.71 -2.99 -1.59
CA THR A 55 9.33 -2.54 -1.87
C THR A 55 8.42 -2.78 -0.67
N SER A 56 7.55 -1.83 -0.37
CA SER A 56 6.43 -2.00 0.56
C SER A 56 5.12 -1.61 -0.11
N THR A 57 4.10 -2.45 0.02
CA THR A 57 2.81 -2.27 -0.66
C THR A 57 1.72 -1.94 0.35
N GLY A 58 0.93 -0.90 0.07
CA GLY A 58 -0.24 -0.51 0.86
C GLY A 58 -1.49 -0.38 -0.01
N LYS A 59 -2.65 -0.68 0.58
CA LYS A 59 -3.94 -0.43 -0.05
C LYS A 59 -4.51 0.92 0.40
N TRP A 60 -4.90 1.74 -0.57
CA TRP A 60 -5.66 2.96 -0.35
C TRP A 60 -7.15 2.72 -0.60
N THR A 61 -7.93 2.73 0.47
CA THR A 61 -9.39 2.77 0.37
C THR A 61 -9.79 4.24 0.28
N VAL A 62 -10.19 4.66 -0.91
CA VAL A 62 -10.54 6.04 -1.19
C VAL A 62 -11.99 6.26 -0.68
N PRO A 63 -12.27 7.22 0.23
CA PRO A 63 -13.57 7.33 0.92
C PRO A 63 -14.77 7.47 -0.05
N GLN A 64 -15.87 6.74 0.18
CA GLN A 64 -17.00 6.71 -0.78
C GLN A 64 -17.74 8.05 -0.96
N GLN A 65 -17.50 9.06 -0.12
CA GLN A 65 -18.10 10.40 -0.25
C GLN A 65 -17.41 11.30 -1.28
N GLY A 66 -16.86 10.67 -2.32
CA GLY A 66 -16.27 11.29 -3.51
C GLY A 66 -14.78 11.54 -3.33
N PRO A 67 -13.92 10.57 -3.67
CA PRO A 67 -12.53 10.67 -3.28
C PRO A 67 -11.61 10.90 -4.49
N PRO A 68 -10.38 11.39 -4.26
CA PRO A 68 -9.43 11.72 -5.31
C PRO A 68 -9.31 10.56 -6.30
N SER A 69 -9.49 10.87 -7.58
CA SER A 69 -9.18 9.94 -8.68
C SER A 69 -7.73 9.47 -8.54
N ILE A 70 -7.36 8.38 -9.21
CA ILE A 70 -5.94 8.00 -9.28
C ILE A 70 -5.05 9.16 -9.76
N SER A 71 -5.59 10.06 -10.60
CA SER A 71 -4.91 11.28 -11.04
C SER A 71 -4.69 12.26 -9.90
N ASP A 72 -5.71 12.52 -9.08
CA ASP A 72 -5.61 13.44 -7.94
C ASP A 72 -4.64 12.92 -6.87
N ILE A 73 -4.67 11.61 -6.63
CA ILE A 73 -3.68 10.90 -5.81
C ILE A 73 -2.27 11.10 -6.38
N THR A 74 -2.09 10.86 -7.67
CA THR A 74 -0.78 10.95 -8.33
C THR A 74 -0.23 12.37 -8.26
N GLU A 75 -1.08 13.37 -8.47
CA GLU A 75 -0.71 14.77 -8.40
C GLU A 75 -0.39 15.23 -6.97
N SER A 76 -1.14 14.72 -6.00
CA SER A 76 -0.87 14.95 -4.58
C SER A 76 0.50 14.40 -4.16
N LEU A 77 0.83 13.18 -4.58
CA LEU A 77 2.15 12.58 -4.33
C LEU A 77 3.28 13.29 -5.08
N ARG A 78 3.02 13.76 -6.30
CA ARG A 78 3.97 14.59 -7.06
C ARG A 78 4.28 15.88 -6.30
N SER A 79 3.25 16.56 -5.81
CA SER A 79 3.37 17.82 -5.06
C SER A 79 4.11 17.63 -3.73
N ALA A 80 4.02 16.44 -3.13
CA ALA A 80 4.73 16.07 -1.91
C ALA A 80 6.16 15.52 -2.15
N GLU A 81 6.64 15.52 -3.39
CA GLU A 81 7.94 14.93 -3.78
C GLU A 81 8.05 13.44 -3.39
N LEU A 82 6.92 12.73 -3.42
CA LEU A 82 6.85 11.30 -3.09
C LEU A 82 6.67 10.42 -4.32
N LEU A 83 6.31 10.96 -5.49
CA LEU A 83 6.09 10.14 -6.69
C LEU A 83 7.39 9.50 -7.17
N TRP A 84 7.31 8.25 -7.65
CA TRP A 84 8.47 7.51 -8.19
C TRP A 84 9.21 8.31 -9.27
N ASP A 85 10.52 8.49 -9.10
CA ASP A 85 11.38 9.30 -9.96
C ASP A 85 12.26 8.49 -10.94
N GLY A 86 12.31 7.16 -10.76
CA GLY A 86 13.18 6.27 -11.51
C GLY A 86 14.01 5.37 -10.62
N ASP A 87 14.31 5.83 -9.41
CA ASP A 87 15.22 5.22 -8.44
C ASP A 87 14.56 5.03 -7.07
N GLU A 88 13.72 5.97 -6.64
CA GLU A 88 12.92 5.87 -5.43
C GLU A 88 11.55 6.57 -5.52
N GLY A 89 10.67 6.28 -4.56
CA GLY A 89 9.38 6.94 -4.44
C GLY A 89 8.18 6.00 -4.48
N VAL A 90 7.00 6.58 -4.72
CA VAL A 90 5.70 5.94 -4.61
C VAL A 90 5.09 5.75 -5.99
N ILE A 91 4.64 4.53 -6.26
CA ILE A 91 3.82 4.21 -7.43
C ILE A 91 2.40 3.99 -7.00
N VAL A 92 1.47 4.59 -7.73
CA VAL A 92 0.04 4.35 -7.55
C VAL A 92 -0.52 3.60 -8.75
N TYR A 93 -1.29 2.56 -8.48
CA TYR A 93 -2.02 1.83 -9.50
C TYR A 93 -3.44 1.50 -9.04
N GLN A 94 -4.33 1.34 -9.99
CA GLN A 94 -5.72 0.92 -9.78
C GLN A 94 -5.92 -0.44 -10.43
N HIS A 95 -6.80 -1.27 -9.85
CA HIS A 95 -7.08 -2.59 -10.39
C HIS A 95 -7.77 -2.50 -11.76
N ASN A 96 -8.72 -1.57 -11.91
CA ASN A 96 -9.40 -1.25 -13.16
C ASN A 96 -9.57 0.27 -13.27
N PRO A 97 -9.58 0.85 -14.49
CA PRO A 97 -10.00 2.23 -14.68
C PRO A 97 -11.36 2.51 -14.05
N GLY A 98 -11.41 3.51 -13.14
CA GLY A 98 -12.64 3.88 -12.43
C GLY A 98 -12.98 3.02 -11.22
N ALA A 99 -12.12 2.09 -10.80
CA ALA A 99 -12.30 1.35 -9.56
C ALA A 99 -12.21 2.28 -8.34
N PRO A 100 -13.02 2.07 -7.29
CA PRO A 100 -13.03 2.91 -6.08
C PRO A 100 -11.82 2.66 -5.16
N SER A 101 -10.83 1.88 -5.59
CA SER A 101 -9.65 1.53 -4.80
C SER A 101 -8.38 1.78 -5.60
N ALA A 102 -7.43 2.44 -4.96
CA ALA A 102 -6.07 2.61 -5.45
C ALA A 102 -5.09 1.84 -4.53
N TYR A 103 -3.94 1.48 -5.07
CA TYR A 103 -2.87 0.80 -4.37
C TYR A 103 -1.61 1.63 -4.51
N ALA A 104 -0.87 1.79 -3.43
CA ALA A 104 0.38 2.51 -3.40
C ALA A 104 1.54 1.54 -3.10
N VAL A 105 2.67 1.75 -3.76
CA VAL A 105 3.91 0.98 -3.53
C VAL A 105 5.00 1.98 -3.24
N THR A 106 5.63 1.89 -2.07
CA THR A 106 6.87 2.60 -1.81
C THR A 106 8.04 1.73 -2.23
N SER A 107 9.05 2.33 -2.85
CA SER A 107 10.25 1.64 -3.31
C SER A 107 11.48 2.52 -3.18
N SER A 108 12.63 1.91 -2.90
CA SER A 108 13.94 2.57 -2.84
C SER A 108 15.06 1.52 -2.82
N PHE A 109 16.31 1.98 -2.97
CA PHE A 109 17.51 1.15 -2.83
C PHE A 109 17.81 0.90 -1.34
N GLY A 110 17.12 -0.10 -0.78
CA GLY A 110 17.37 -0.60 0.57
C GLY A 110 16.20 -0.47 1.53
N ASP A 111 16.16 -1.37 2.51
CA ASP A 111 15.00 -1.54 3.39
C ASP A 111 14.75 -0.33 4.29
N GLU A 112 15.79 0.36 4.75
CA GLU A 112 15.64 1.54 5.61
C GLU A 112 15.05 2.72 4.86
N ALA A 113 15.47 2.96 3.62
CA ALA A 113 14.92 4.02 2.78
C ALA A 113 13.43 3.77 2.48
N VAL A 114 13.05 2.52 2.23
CA VAL A 114 11.63 2.12 2.04
C VAL A 114 10.79 2.36 3.29
N LYS A 115 11.33 2.12 4.49
CA LYS A 115 10.63 2.40 5.76
C LYS A 115 10.40 3.90 5.94
N VAL A 116 11.43 4.73 5.71
CA VAL A 116 11.33 6.19 5.79
C VAL A 116 10.29 6.71 4.80
N LEU A 117 10.34 6.23 3.55
CA LEU A 117 9.38 6.59 2.53
C LEU A 117 7.96 6.12 2.87
N GLY A 118 7.82 4.92 3.45
CA GLY A 118 6.55 4.40 3.96
C GLY A 118 5.96 5.27 5.07
N ALA A 119 6.79 5.78 5.97
CA ALA A 119 6.35 6.71 7.02
C ALA A 119 5.90 8.06 6.44
N LYS A 120 6.66 8.63 5.49
CA LYS A 120 6.27 9.86 4.78
C LYS A 120 4.96 9.70 4.03
N LEU A 121 4.79 8.58 3.33
CA LEU A 121 3.54 8.25 2.66
C LEU A 121 2.39 8.18 3.67
N ALA A 122 2.55 7.44 4.78
CA ALA A 122 1.53 7.31 5.82
C ALA A 122 1.10 8.67 6.39
N GLN A 123 2.06 9.55 6.69
CA GLN A 123 1.81 10.91 7.14
C GLN A 123 1.01 11.71 6.11
N HIS A 124 1.44 11.70 4.85
CA HIS A 124 0.74 12.37 3.74
C HIS A 124 -0.72 11.90 3.62
N MET A 125 -0.97 10.59 3.81
CA MET A 125 -2.35 10.08 3.79
C MET A 125 -3.18 10.61 4.96
N TRP A 126 -2.63 10.61 6.18
CA TRP A 126 -3.35 11.11 7.35
C TRP A 126 -3.71 12.58 7.19
N GLU A 127 -2.77 13.40 6.74
CA GLU A 127 -3.00 14.82 6.44
C GLU A 127 -4.10 15.00 5.38
N SER A 128 -4.08 14.19 4.30
CA SER A 128 -5.11 14.24 3.26
C SER A 128 -6.52 13.87 3.75
N LEU A 129 -6.60 13.12 4.85
CA LEU A 129 -7.85 12.72 5.50
C LEU A 129 -8.25 13.66 6.65
N GLY A 130 -7.48 14.72 6.91
CA GLY A 130 -7.70 15.63 8.04
C GLY A 130 -7.47 14.96 9.40
N ILE A 131 -6.69 13.88 9.44
CA ILE A 131 -6.29 13.18 10.66
C ILE A 131 -4.91 13.73 11.03
N ALA A 132 -4.84 14.61 12.03
CA ALA A 132 -3.60 15.18 12.57
C ALA A 132 -3.11 14.40 13.79
#